data_AF-A0A7S0ISY2-F1
#
_entry.id   AF-A0A7S0ISY2-F1
#
_cell.length_a   1.000
_cell.length_b   1.000
_cell.length_c   1.000
_cell.angle_alpha   90.00
_cell.angle_beta   90.00
_cell.angle_gamma   90.00
#
_symmetry.space_group_name_H-M   'P 1'
#
loop_
_entity.id
_entity.type
_entity.pdbx_description
1 polymer ?
#
loop_
_entity_poly.entity_id
_entity_poly.type
_entity_poly.pdbx_seq_one_letter_code
_entity_poly.pdbx_strand_id
1 'polypeptide(L)'
;MTALCAVSCHHIRLVVVLCTGSPVTLPAELQERPAAILSMGLAGQALGSALSSLLFGFETPCGKTAETWPLGLESCPSSANFASHPRQVVYREGLNIGYRHFATARAPVAFPFGHGLSYAHFAYEKLELASTASLLAAEDQVQLVVVVANVSVRQGAEIVQVYVRDVEASV
;
A
#
# COMPACT_ATOMS: atom_id res chain seq x y z
N MET A 1 -19.29 -22.66 0.42
CA MET A 1 -18.37 -22.53 1.57
C MET A 1 -16.95 -22.74 1.05
N THR A 2 -16.15 -21.70 0.90
CA THR A 2 -14.78 -21.82 0.39
C THR A 2 -13.88 -22.52 1.42
N ALA A 3 -12.79 -23.16 0.97
CA ALA A 3 -11.85 -23.84 1.85
C ALA A 3 -11.31 -22.94 2.98
N LEU A 4 -11.12 -21.65 2.72
CA LEU A 4 -10.70 -20.66 3.72
C LEU A 4 -11.77 -20.39 4.78
N CYS A 5 -13.05 -20.37 4.40
CA CYS A 5 -14.16 -20.22 5.35
C CYS A 5 -14.17 -21.38 6.35
N ALA A 6 -13.96 -22.62 5.88
CA ALA A 6 -13.90 -23.81 6.72
C ALA A 6 -12.76 -23.75 7.75
N VAL A 7 -11.57 -23.27 7.37
CA VAL A 7 -10.42 -23.16 8.29
C VAL A 7 -10.62 -22.04 9.32
N SER A 8 -11.23 -20.91 8.92
CA SER A 8 -11.46 -19.77 9.81
C SER A 8 -12.43 -20.06 10.97
N CYS A 9 -13.32 -21.05 10.82
CA CYS A 9 -14.35 -21.38 11.80
C CYS A 9 -13.84 -22.14 13.04
N HIS A 10 -12.56 -22.53 13.10
CA HIS A 10 -12.03 -23.44 14.12
C HIS A 10 -11.12 -22.80 15.20
N HIS A 11 -11.26 -21.49 15.50
CA HIS A 11 -10.40 -20.79 16.49
C HIS A 11 -8.89 -20.87 16.23
N ILE A 12 -8.48 -20.97 14.96
CA ILE A 12 -7.07 -21.01 14.55
C ILE A 12 -6.61 -19.58 14.23
N ARG A 13 -5.42 -19.18 14.72
CA ARG A 13 -4.75 -17.95 14.24
C ARG A 13 -4.31 -18.17 12.79
N LEU A 14 -5.13 -17.68 11.86
CA LEU A 14 -4.90 -17.81 10.43
C LEU A 14 -3.95 -16.72 9.93
N VAL A 15 -2.88 -17.13 9.24
CA VAL A 15 -2.02 -16.23 8.46
C VAL A 15 -2.25 -16.54 6.99
N VAL A 16 -2.56 -15.51 6.20
CA VAL A 16 -2.78 -15.62 4.75
C VAL A 16 -1.55 -15.11 4.03
N VAL A 17 -0.94 -15.96 3.19
CA VAL A 17 0.19 -15.59 2.34
C VAL A 17 -0.30 -15.42 0.91
N LEU A 18 -0.08 -14.24 0.33
CA LEU A 18 -0.50 -13.89 -1.03
C LEU A 18 0.73 -13.89 -1.94
N CYS A 19 0.70 -14.73 -2.98
CA CYS A 19 1.71 -14.76 -4.04
C CYS A 19 1.06 -14.29 -5.35
N THR A 20 0.89 -12.98 -5.50
CA THR A 20 0.16 -12.37 -6.63
C THR A 20 1.01 -11.32 -7.33
N GLY A 21 0.89 -11.22 -8.66
CA GLY A 21 1.63 -10.22 -9.45
C GLY A 21 0.99 -8.84 -9.52
N SER A 22 -0.22 -8.70 -8.98
CA SER A 22 -1.04 -7.48 -9.02
C SER A 22 -2.03 -7.53 -7.83
N PRO A 23 -2.66 -6.41 -7.45
CA PRO A 23 -3.75 -6.44 -6.47
C PRO A 23 -4.82 -7.46 -6.86
N VAL A 24 -5.29 -8.21 -5.87
CA VAL A 24 -6.41 -9.14 -6.01
C VAL A 24 -7.52 -8.72 -5.07
N THR A 25 -8.77 -8.86 -5.52
CA THR A 25 -9.92 -8.65 -4.64
C THR A 25 -9.90 -9.69 -3.53
N LEU A 26 -9.78 -9.22 -2.29
CA LEU A 26 -9.87 -10.07 -1.12
C LEU A 26 -11.35 -10.22 -0.71
N PRO A 27 -11.89 -11.44 -0.58
CA PRO A 27 -13.17 -11.66 0.07
C PRO A 27 -13.21 -10.99 1.44
N ALA A 28 -14.36 -10.45 1.84
CA ALA A 28 -14.51 -9.71 3.11
C ALA A 28 -14.01 -10.55 4.31
N GLU A 29 -14.24 -11.86 4.29
CA GLU A 29 -13.80 -12.78 5.34
C GLU A 29 -12.27 -12.84 5.48
N LEU A 30 -11.52 -12.59 4.40
CA LEU A 30 -10.06 -12.53 4.42
C LEU A 30 -9.52 -11.16 4.74
N GLN A 31 -10.36 -10.13 4.79
CA GLN A 31 -9.97 -8.81 5.27
C GLN A 31 -10.16 -8.70 6.80
N GLU A 32 -11.21 -9.32 7.33
CA GLU A 32 -11.59 -9.13 8.74
C GLU A 32 -11.10 -10.23 9.70
N ARG A 33 -10.91 -11.46 9.21
CA ARG A 33 -10.65 -12.63 10.09
C ARG A 33 -9.20 -13.02 10.29
N PRO A 34 -8.26 -12.91 9.32
CA PRO A 34 -6.93 -13.44 9.55
C PRO A 34 -6.17 -12.61 10.58
N ALA A 35 -5.33 -13.29 11.35
CA ALA A 35 -4.42 -12.65 12.28
C ALA A 35 -3.35 -11.83 11.55
N ALA A 36 -2.99 -12.24 10.32
CA ALA A 36 -2.07 -11.51 9.47
C ALA A 36 -2.27 -11.83 7.99
N ILE A 37 -1.96 -10.87 7.12
CA ILE A 37 -1.88 -11.03 5.67
C ILE A 37 -0.47 -10.62 5.24
N LEU A 38 0.25 -11.51 4.55
CA LEU A 38 1.59 -11.26 4.04
C LEU A 38 1.59 -11.37 2.51
N SER A 39 1.83 -10.26 1.82
CA SER A 39 2.01 -10.26 0.37
C SER A 39 3.49 -10.47 0.01
N MET A 40 3.76 -11.52 -0.75
CA MET A 40 5.10 -11.89 -1.22
C MET A 40 5.35 -11.50 -2.68
N GLY A 41 4.34 -10.99 -3.38
CA GLY A 41 4.44 -10.72 -4.81
C GLY A 41 4.76 -11.99 -5.62
N LEU A 42 5.57 -11.84 -6.66
CA LEU A 42 6.19 -12.94 -7.41
C LEU A 42 7.69 -13.02 -7.08
N ALA A 43 8.04 -13.55 -5.91
CA ALA A 43 9.41 -13.54 -5.36
C ALA A 43 10.42 -14.51 -6.03
N GLY A 44 10.07 -15.09 -7.19
CA GLY A 44 10.93 -16.02 -7.93
C GLY A 44 11.33 -17.27 -7.14
N GLN A 45 12.46 -17.88 -7.52
CA GLN A 45 12.90 -19.18 -7.00
C GLN A 45 13.28 -19.17 -5.50
N ALA A 46 13.52 -17.99 -4.91
CA ALA A 46 13.88 -17.84 -3.50
C ALA A 46 12.67 -17.58 -2.57
N LEU A 47 11.43 -17.68 -3.10
CA LEU A 47 10.20 -17.43 -2.33
C LEU A 47 10.16 -18.22 -1.01
N GLY A 48 10.52 -19.51 -1.03
CA GLY A 48 10.41 -20.37 0.16
C GLY A 48 11.30 -19.92 1.32
N SER A 49 12.54 -19.54 1.04
CA SER A 49 13.47 -19.04 2.06
C SER A 49 13.10 -17.63 2.52
N ALA A 50 12.68 -16.75 1.62
CA ALA A 50 12.22 -15.41 1.99
C ALA A 50 10.98 -15.48 2.88
N LEU A 51 10.01 -16.34 2.53
CA LEU A 51 8.78 -16.52 3.29
C LEU A 51 9.05 -17.07 4.69
N SER A 52 9.91 -18.09 4.81
CA SER A 52 10.24 -18.66 6.13
C SER A 52 10.95 -17.62 7.02
N SER A 53 11.89 -16.85 6.47
CA SER A 53 12.56 -15.78 7.21
C SER A 53 11.59 -14.75 7.78
N LEU A 54 10.58 -14.37 6.99
CA LEU A 54 9.56 -13.41 7.42
C LEU A 54 8.55 -14.03 8.40
N LEU A 55 8.05 -15.23 8.15
CA LEU A 55 7.05 -15.87 9.02
C LEU A 55 7.60 -16.20 10.41
N PHE A 56 8.86 -16.60 10.50
CA PHE A 56 9.52 -16.90 11.78
C PHE A 56 10.21 -15.68 12.40
N GLY A 57 10.18 -14.53 11.75
CA GLY A 57 10.76 -13.28 12.26
C GLY A 57 12.28 -13.31 12.37
N PHE A 58 12.95 -14.11 11.54
CA PHE A 58 14.39 -13.99 11.30
C PHE A 58 14.70 -12.70 10.55
N GLU A 59 13.79 -12.28 9.68
CA GLU A 59 13.80 -10.98 9.01
C GLU A 59 12.50 -10.23 9.30
N THR A 60 12.58 -8.91 9.27
CA THR A 60 11.44 -8.02 9.52
C THR A 60 10.86 -7.52 8.20
N PRO A 61 9.55 -7.67 7.93
CA PRO A 61 8.94 -7.11 6.72
C PRO A 61 9.02 -5.58 6.76
N CYS A 62 9.41 -5.01 5.61
CA CYS A 62 9.54 -3.56 5.41
C CYS A 62 8.97 -3.09 4.06
N GLY A 63 8.38 -4.00 3.27
CA GLY A 63 7.78 -3.67 1.99
C GLY A 63 6.56 -2.75 2.14
N LYS A 64 6.40 -1.83 1.19
CA LYS A 64 5.21 -0.98 1.05
C LYS A 64 4.56 -1.26 -0.30
N THR A 65 3.23 -1.15 -0.39
CA THR A 65 2.49 -1.37 -1.63
C THR A 65 2.89 -0.34 -2.69
N ALA A 66 3.27 -0.83 -3.87
CA ALA A 66 3.54 0.02 -5.04
C ALA A 66 2.26 0.41 -5.81
N GLU A 67 1.15 -0.26 -5.52
CA GLU A 67 -0.16 -0.05 -6.12
C GLU A 67 -1.21 0.10 -5.02
N THR A 68 -2.27 0.86 -5.29
CA THR A 68 -3.45 0.85 -4.41
C THR A 68 -4.19 -0.47 -4.61
N TRP A 69 -4.57 -1.14 -3.53
CA TRP A 69 -5.41 -2.34 -3.57
C TRP A 69 -6.87 -1.92 -3.42
N PRO A 70 -7.66 -1.88 -4.52
CA PRO A 70 -9.05 -1.46 -4.46
C PRO A 70 -9.91 -2.52 -3.75
N LEU A 71 -11.09 -2.12 -3.26
CA LEU A 71 -12.07 -3.08 -2.74
C LEU A 71 -12.60 -4.02 -3.84
N GLY A 72 -12.66 -3.54 -5.08
CA GLY A 72 -13.11 -4.29 -6.25
C GLY A 72 -12.65 -3.64 -7.54
N LEU A 73 -12.72 -4.39 -8.65
CA LEU A 73 -12.23 -3.93 -9.95
C LEU A 73 -12.99 -2.69 -10.42
N GLU A 74 -14.29 -2.63 -10.18
CA GLU A 74 -15.18 -1.52 -10.52
C GLU A 74 -14.81 -0.22 -9.79
N SER A 75 -14.09 -0.30 -8.68
CA SER A 75 -13.58 0.88 -7.97
C SER A 75 -12.38 1.52 -8.68
N CYS A 76 -11.74 0.83 -9.62
CA CYS A 76 -10.67 1.41 -10.42
C CYS A 76 -11.24 2.42 -11.43
N PRO A 77 -10.65 3.62 -11.56
CA PRO A 77 -11.18 4.69 -12.41
C PRO A 77 -11.18 4.33 -13.90
N SER A 78 -10.27 3.45 -14.32
CA SER A 78 -10.17 2.95 -15.68
C SER A 78 -11.10 1.77 -15.98
N SER A 79 -11.73 1.15 -14.98
CA SER A 79 -12.45 -0.13 -15.11
C SER A 79 -13.53 -0.12 -16.19
N ALA A 80 -14.33 0.95 -16.27
CA ALA A 80 -15.40 1.09 -17.27
C ALA A 80 -14.88 1.33 -18.70
N ASN A 81 -13.62 1.76 -18.85
CA ASN A 81 -13.05 2.17 -20.14
C ASN A 81 -11.93 1.24 -20.63
N PHE A 82 -11.40 0.39 -19.74
CA PHE A 82 -10.37 -0.57 -20.08
C PHE A 82 -10.97 -1.76 -20.83
N ALA A 83 -10.42 -2.07 -22.00
CA ALA A 83 -10.89 -3.13 -22.90
C ALA A 83 -12.37 -3.02 -23.32
N SER A 84 -12.97 -1.83 -23.27
CA SER A 84 -14.37 -1.60 -23.66
C SER A 84 -14.59 -1.49 -25.17
N HIS A 85 -13.52 -1.36 -25.97
CA HIS A 85 -13.57 -1.29 -27.44
C HIS A 85 -12.48 -2.17 -28.08
N PRO A 86 -12.75 -2.88 -29.19
CA PRO A 86 -11.86 -3.93 -29.74
C PRO A 86 -10.48 -3.47 -30.23
N ARG A 87 -10.26 -2.17 -30.38
CA ARG A 87 -9.03 -1.60 -31.00
C ARG A 87 -8.49 -0.36 -30.32
N GLN A 88 -9.19 0.17 -29.32
CA GLN A 88 -8.82 1.43 -28.69
C GLN A 88 -9.21 1.40 -27.23
N VAL A 89 -8.34 1.95 -26.38
CA VAL A 89 -8.63 2.22 -24.98
C VAL A 89 -8.47 3.71 -24.77
N VAL A 90 -9.53 4.37 -24.29
CA VAL A 90 -9.52 5.82 -24.03
C VAL A 90 -9.30 6.03 -22.54
N TYR A 91 -8.23 6.71 -22.19
CA TYR A 91 -7.81 6.99 -20.82
C TYR A 91 -8.63 8.16 -20.25
N ARG A 92 -9.91 7.90 -19.95
CA ARG A 92 -10.85 8.92 -19.48
C ARG A 92 -10.58 9.37 -18.04
N GLU A 93 -9.89 8.55 -17.27
CA GLU A 93 -9.43 8.88 -15.93
C GLU A 93 -8.40 10.02 -15.91
N GLY A 94 -7.77 10.34 -17.05
CA GLY A 94 -6.78 11.39 -17.16
C GLY A 94 -5.64 11.19 -16.16
N LEU A 95 -5.38 12.19 -15.31
CA LEU A 95 -4.34 12.13 -14.27
C LEU A 95 -4.79 11.36 -13.02
N ASN A 96 -6.07 11.02 -12.90
CA ASN A 96 -6.61 10.29 -11.74
C ASN A 96 -6.34 8.79 -11.86
N ILE A 97 -5.06 8.40 -11.87
CA ILE A 97 -4.61 7.02 -11.92
C ILE A 97 -4.17 6.55 -10.53
N GLY A 98 -4.63 5.36 -10.13
CA GLY A 98 -4.26 4.74 -8.85
C GLY A 98 -4.60 5.64 -7.67
N TYR A 99 -3.65 5.84 -6.75
CA TYR A 99 -3.88 6.59 -5.51
C TYR A 99 -4.39 8.02 -5.74
N ARG A 100 -4.09 8.66 -6.88
CA ARG A 100 -4.62 10.00 -7.19
C ARG A 100 -6.14 9.99 -7.25
N HIS A 101 -6.73 8.98 -7.89
CA HIS A 101 -8.19 8.83 -7.89
C HIS A 101 -8.73 8.58 -6.49
N PHE A 102 -8.21 7.56 -5.80
CA PHE A 102 -8.75 7.14 -4.51
C PHE A 102 -8.61 8.23 -3.44
N ALA A 103 -7.47 8.95 -3.42
CA ALA A 103 -7.25 10.06 -2.49
C ALA A 103 -8.15 11.27 -2.79
N THR A 104 -8.26 11.67 -4.07
CA THR A 104 -9.08 12.82 -4.48
C THR A 104 -10.58 12.55 -4.28
N ALA A 105 -11.05 11.37 -4.69
CA ALA A 105 -12.45 10.96 -4.54
C ALA A 105 -12.81 10.50 -3.11
N ARG A 106 -11.81 10.37 -2.22
CA ARG A 106 -11.95 9.77 -0.88
C ARG A 106 -12.61 8.39 -0.93
N ALA A 107 -12.30 7.63 -1.97
CA ALA A 107 -12.86 6.30 -2.18
C ALA A 107 -12.16 5.27 -1.28
N PRO A 108 -12.91 4.33 -0.67
CA PRO A 108 -12.33 3.33 0.22
C PRO A 108 -11.49 2.31 -0.57
N VAL A 109 -10.45 1.80 0.10
CA VAL A 109 -9.47 0.85 -0.46
C VAL A 109 -9.16 -0.22 0.58
N ALA A 110 -8.78 -1.41 0.14
CA ALA A 110 -8.33 -2.47 1.06
C ALA A 110 -6.95 -2.12 1.64
N PHE A 111 -6.02 -1.72 0.77
CA PHE A 111 -4.71 -1.22 1.18
C PHE A 111 -4.34 0.01 0.33
N PRO A 112 -4.05 1.17 0.94
CA PRO A 112 -3.65 2.35 0.18
C PRO A 112 -2.27 2.16 -0.44
N PHE A 113 -1.94 3.01 -1.42
CA PHE A 113 -0.56 3.12 -1.93
C PHE A 113 0.40 3.45 -0.79
N GLY A 114 1.58 2.84 -0.78
CA GLY A 114 2.58 3.05 0.25
C GLY A 114 2.26 2.39 1.60
N HIS A 115 1.20 1.56 1.70
CA HIS A 115 0.87 0.84 2.92
C HIS A 115 1.80 -0.35 3.14
N GLY A 116 2.19 -0.59 4.37
CA GLY A 116 2.91 -1.81 4.76
C GLY A 116 3.31 -1.78 6.22
N LEU A 117 3.10 -2.91 6.88
CA LEU A 117 3.37 -3.10 8.30
C LEU A 117 4.77 -3.66 8.52
N SER A 118 5.22 -3.60 9.77
CA SER A 118 6.51 -4.13 10.20
C SER A 118 6.37 -4.83 11.56
N TYR A 119 7.31 -5.72 11.87
CA TYR A 119 7.48 -6.22 13.24
C TYR A 119 8.20 -5.20 14.13
N ALA A 120 8.88 -4.23 13.53
CA ALA A 120 9.45 -3.09 14.23
C ALA A 120 8.43 -1.93 14.29
N HIS A 121 8.64 -1.01 15.23
CA HIS A 121 7.84 0.20 15.37
C HIS A 121 8.73 1.43 15.22
N PHE A 122 8.27 2.40 14.44
CA PHE A 122 9.02 3.62 14.15
C PHE A 122 8.26 4.85 14.63
N ALA A 123 8.96 5.72 15.35
CA ALA A 123 8.47 7.04 15.72
C ALA A 123 9.01 8.08 14.74
N TYR A 124 8.11 8.95 14.28
CA TYR A 124 8.45 10.11 13.47
C TYR A 124 8.51 11.33 14.38
N GLU A 125 9.65 12.00 14.39
CA GLU A 125 9.94 13.12 15.27
C GLU A 125 10.54 14.28 14.48
N LYS A 126 10.45 15.49 15.03
CA LYS A 126 11.11 16.70 14.51
C LYS A 126 10.91 16.89 13.00
N LEU A 127 9.65 16.95 12.57
CA LEU A 127 9.31 17.30 11.20
C LEU A 127 9.47 18.81 11.03
N GLU A 128 10.51 19.23 10.31
CA GLU A 128 10.84 20.63 10.11
C GLU A 128 11.00 20.92 8.60
N LEU A 129 10.37 22.00 8.16
CA LEU A 129 10.61 22.57 6.84
C LEU A 129 11.62 23.70 6.99
N ALA A 130 12.76 23.60 6.31
CA ALA A 130 13.80 24.63 6.41
C ALA A 130 13.37 25.92 5.70
N SER A 131 12.49 25.82 4.69
CA SER A 131 11.86 26.98 4.06
C SER A 131 10.51 27.27 4.72
N THR A 132 10.33 28.50 5.16
CA THR A 132 9.08 29.03 5.74
C THR A 132 8.29 29.89 4.74
N ALA A 133 8.72 29.94 3.48
CA ALA A 133 8.04 30.73 2.45
C ALA A 133 6.65 30.15 2.17
N SER A 134 5.62 31.00 2.24
CA SER A 134 4.22 30.65 1.94
C SER A 134 3.95 30.49 0.44
N LEU A 135 4.86 30.98 -0.41
CA LEU A 135 4.81 30.87 -1.86
C LEU A 135 6.17 30.40 -2.34
N LEU A 136 6.17 29.32 -3.13
CA LEU A 136 7.36 28.78 -3.76
C LEU A 136 7.36 29.21 -5.23
N ALA A 137 8.44 29.81 -5.69
CA ALA A 137 8.72 29.97 -7.11
C ALA A 137 9.04 28.60 -7.74
N ALA A 138 8.95 28.51 -9.07
CA ALA A 138 9.15 27.25 -9.80
C ALA A 138 10.53 26.59 -9.57
N GLU A 139 11.53 27.38 -9.21
CA GLU A 139 12.92 26.97 -9.00
C GLU A 139 13.26 26.76 -7.51
N ASP A 140 12.31 27.03 -6.60
CA ASP A 140 12.57 26.97 -5.17
C ASP A 140 12.73 25.52 -4.69
N GLN A 141 13.73 25.31 -3.85
CA GLN A 141 13.95 24.02 -3.20
C GLN A 141 13.34 24.03 -1.80
N VAL A 142 12.54 23.01 -1.51
CA VAL A 142 12.02 22.75 -0.18
C VAL A 142 12.88 21.67 0.48
N GLN A 143 13.57 22.05 1.54
CA GLN A 143 14.28 21.08 2.38
C GLN A 143 13.38 20.67 3.55
N LEU A 144 13.12 19.36 3.64
CA LEU A 144 12.42 18.72 4.74
C LEU A 144 13.43 17.94 5.58
N VAL A 145 13.42 18.17 6.90
CA VAL A 145 14.15 17.37 7.87
C VAL A 145 13.13 16.58 8.69
N VAL A 146 13.37 15.28 8.82
CA VAL A 146 12.57 14.39 9.66
C VAL A 146 13.49 13.41 10.36
N VAL A 147 13.27 13.20 11.65
CA VAL A 147 13.95 12.17 12.43
C VAL A 147 13.04 10.96 12.52
N VAL A 148 13.57 9.79 12.17
CA VAL A 148 12.86 8.51 12.29
C VAL A 148 13.64 7.61 13.23
N ALA A 149 13.00 7.19 14.31
CA ALA A 149 13.61 6.34 15.33
C ALA A 149 12.93 4.97 15.37
N ASN A 150 13.70 3.89 15.33
CA ASN A 150 13.17 2.57 15.68
C ASN A 150 13.01 2.50 17.21
N VAL A 151 11.78 2.44 17.68
CA VAL A 151 11.39 2.43 19.10
C VAL A 151 10.98 1.03 19.57
N SER A 152 11.41 0.00 18.85
CA SER A 152 11.14 -1.40 19.18
C SER A 152 12.41 -2.20 19.45
N VAL A 153 12.24 -3.41 19.99
CA VAL A 153 13.34 -4.37 20.20
C VAL A 153 13.73 -5.12 18.92
N ARG A 154 12.94 -4.96 17.84
CA ARG A 154 13.15 -5.64 16.56
C ARG A 154 13.92 -4.72 15.63
N GLN A 155 14.95 -5.24 14.98
CA GLN A 155 15.55 -4.55 13.84
C GLN A 155 14.55 -4.50 12.67
N GLY A 156 14.59 -3.45 11.87
CA GLY A 156 13.70 -3.26 10.74
C GLY A 156 14.08 -2.01 9.95
N ALA A 157 13.47 -1.86 8.78
CA ALA A 157 13.60 -0.69 7.94
C ALA A 157 12.23 0.00 7.78
N GLU A 158 12.27 1.33 7.63
CA GLU A 158 11.09 2.17 7.38
C GLU A 158 11.29 2.97 6.09
N ILE A 159 10.19 3.20 5.37
CA ILE A 159 10.16 4.00 4.14
C ILE A 159 9.39 5.29 4.42
N VAL A 160 10.13 6.40 4.50
CA VAL A 160 9.54 7.75 4.62
C VAL A 160 8.96 8.17 3.27
N GLN A 161 7.68 8.53 3.26
CA GLN A 161 6.96 8.97 2.06
C GLN A 161 6.56 10.44 2.22
N VAL A 162 6.93 11.27 1.24
CA VAL A 162 6.60 12.70 1.20
C VAL A 162 5.67 12.95 0.04
N TYR A 163 4.52 13.57 0.31
CA TYR A 163 3.49 13.87 -0.68
C TYR A 163 3.28 15.38 -0.77
N VAL A 164 3.06 15.86 -1.99
CA VAL A 164 2.76 17.27 -2.26
C VAL A 164 1.34 17.38 -2.79
N ARG A 165 0.60 18.36 -2.28
CA ARG A 165 -0.74 18.70 -2.73
C ARG A 165 -0.86 20.21 -2.86
N ASP A 166 -1.47 20.64 -3.96
CA ASP A 166 -1.97 22.00 -4.11
C ASP A 166 -3.27 22.17 -3.30
N VAL A 167 -3.33 23.25 -2.51
CA VAL A 167 -4.46 23.58 -1.63
C VAL A 167 -5.53 24.44 -2.30
N GLU A 168 -5.21 25.10 -3.42
CA GLU A 168 -6.11 26.02 -4.16
C GLU A 168 -6.49 25.54 -5.56
N ALA A 169 -5.85 24.49 -6.08
CA ALA A 169 -6.08 24.00 -7.45
C ALA A 169 -7.57 23.90 -7.83
N SER A 170 -7.94 24.56 -8.94
CA SER A 170 -9.29 24.59 -9.51
C SER A 170 -9.53 23.52 -10.57
N VAL A 171 -8.65 22.52 -10.67
CA VAL A 171 -8.66 21.47 -11.71
C VAL A 171 -8.51 20.10 -11.08
#